data_AF-A0A380FKF4-F1
#
_entry.id   AF-A0A380FKF4-F1
#
_cell.length_a   1.000
_cell.length_b   1.000
_cell.length_c   1.000
_cell.angle_alpha   90.00
_cell.angle_beta   90.00
_cell.angle_gamma   90.00
#
_symmetry.space_group_name_H-M   'P 1'
#
loop_
_entity.id
_entity.type
_entity.pdbx_description
1 polymer ?
#
loop_
_entity_poly.entity_id
_entity_poly.type
_entity_poly.pdbx_seq_one_letter_code
_entity_poly.pdbx_strand_id
1 'polypeptide(L)'
;MVKKRTRTYEQVNHILTLDTAKEIAMIQRSEPGKRARQYFIQVEKAWNSPEMIMQRALKIANSTINQLETQIEKDKPKVIFADAVATTKTSILVGELAKIIKQNGVNIGQRRLFEWLRQNGFLIKRQGVDYNMPTQYSMERELFEIKETSITHSDGHTSISKTPKVTGKGQQYFINKFLSE
;
A
#
# COMPACT_ATOMS: atom_id res chain seq x y z
N MET A 1 -76.79 9.45 -38.24
CA MET A 1 -75.51 10.05 -37.77
C MET A 1 -75.61 10.31 -36.28
N VAL A 2 -74.89 9.56 -35.43
CA VAL A 2 -74.90 9.77 -33.97
C VAL A 2 -73.94 10.92 -33.64
N LYS A 3 -74.48 12.08 -33.21
CA LYS A 3 -73.70 13.20 -32.68
C LYS A 3 -73.02 12.76 -31.38
N LYS A 4 -71.69 12.63 -31.39
CA LYS A 4 -70.90 12.43 -30.16
C LYS A 4 -71.13 13.65 -29.25
N ARG A 5 -71.61 13.44 -28.02
CA ARG A 5 -71.73 14.48 -27.00
C ARG A 5 -70.33 14.98 -26.62
N THR A 6 -70.05 16.24 -26.87
CA THR A 6 -68.81 16.91 -26.40
C THR A 6 -68.98 17.16 -24.90
N ARG A 7 -68.34 16.33 -24.05
CA ARG A 7 -68.24 16.63 -22.62
C ARG A 7 -67.15 17.68 -22.43
N THR A 8 -67.50 18.84 -21.91
CA THR A 8 -66.57 19.86 -21.44
C THR A 8 -66.19 19.56 -20.00
N TYR A 9 -64.90 19.38 -19.74
CA TYR A 9 -64.32 19.25 -18.41
C TYR A 9 -63.45 20.47 -18.14
N GLU A 10 -63.46 21.01 -16.92
CA GLU A 10 -62.49 22.02 -16.50
C GLU A 10 -61.07 21.43 -16.51
N GLN A 11 -60.14 22.10 -17.18
CA GLN A 11 -58.74 21.70 -17.21
C GLN A 11 -57.98 22.47 -16.13
N VAL A 12 -57.37 21.74 -15.19
CA VAL A 12 -56.54 22.34 -14.14
C VAL A 12 -55.08 22.01 -14.44
N ASN A 13 -54.22 23.04 -14.43
CA ASN A 13 -52.78 22.87 -14.58
C ASN A 13 -52.15 22.53 -13.22
N HIS A 14 -51.19 21.60 -13.22
CA HIS A 14 -50.45 21.20 -12.04
C HIS A 14 -48.95 21.37 -12.27
N ILE A 15 -48.22 21.76 -11.23
CA ILE A 15 -46.75 21.76 -11.23
C ILE A 15 -46.30 20.37 -10.79
N LEU A 16 -45.47 19.72 -11.59
CA LEU A 16 -45.00 18.36 -11.36
C LEU A 16 -43.46 18.32 -11.42
N THR A 17 -42.87 17.36 -10.71
CA THR A 17 -41.44 17.06 -10.85
C THR A 17 -41.19 16.30 -12.14
N LEU A 18 -39.96 16.37 -12.65
CA LEU A 18 -39.61 15.73 -13.91
C LEU A 18 -39.78 14.20 -13.85
N ASP A 19 -39.52 13.56 -12.71
CA ASP A 19 -39.70 12.12 -12.54
C ASP A 19 -41.17 11.71 -12.44
N THR A 20 -42.00 12.46 -11.72
CA THR A 20 -43.46 12.21 -11.69
C THR A 20 -44.09 12.41 -13.07
N ALA A 21 -43.62 13.39 -13.84
CA ALA A 21 -44.07 13.60 -15.21
C ALA A 21 -43.69 12.43 -16.15
N LYS A 22 -42.51 11.82 -15.97
CA LYS A 22 -42.12 10.61 -16.73
C LYS A 22 -43.06 9.45 -16.42
N GLU A 23 -43.32 9.17 -15.15
CA GLU A 23 -44.21 8.08 -14.74
C GLU A 23 -45.63 8.25 -15.30
N ILE A 24 -46.18 9.47 -15.24
CA ILE A 24 -47.49 9.78 -15.82
C ILE A 24 -47.48 9.56 -17.34
N ALA A 25 -46.42 10.01 -18.04
CA ALA A 25 -46.27 9.79 -19.48
C ALA A 25 -46.18 8.30 -19.85
N MET A 26 -45.63 7.46 -18.96
CA MET A 26 -45.58 6.00 -19.14
C MET A 26 -46.95 5.34 -19.02
N ILE A 27 -47.87 5.87 -18.19
CA ILE A 27 -49.19 5.27 -17.95
C ILE A 27 -50.27 5.83 -18.89
N GLN A 28 -50.21 7.12 -19.22
CA GLN A 28 -51.25 7.76 -20.03
C GLN A 28 -51.30 7.25 -21.47
N ARG A 29 -52.49 6.93 -21.97
CA ARG A 29 -52.75 6.55 -23.37
C ARG A 29 -52.91 7.77 -24.29
N SER A 30 -52.11 8.81 -24.08
CA SER A 30 -52.07 10.03 -24.88
C SER A 30 -50.96 9.93 -25.95
N GLU A 31 -51.13 10.64 -27.08
CA GLU A 31 -50.14 10.66 -28.16
C GLU A 31 -48.76 11.20 -27.72
N PRO A 32 -48.67 12.28 -26.90
CA PRO A 32 -47.40 12.71 -26.31
C PRO A 32 -46.78 11.65 -25.39
N GLY A 33 -47.58 10.97 -24.56
CA GLY A 33 -47.10 9.90 -23.69
C GLY A 33 -46.55 8.71 -24.47
N LYS A 34 -47.19 8.36 -25.60
CA LYS A 34 -46.70 7.32 -26.51
C LYS A 34 -45.32 7.65 -27.10
N ARG A 35 -45.09 8.89 -27.53
CA ARG A 35 -43.78 9.35 -28.04
C ARG A 35 -42.71 9.28 -26.96
N ALA A 36 -43.02 9.75 -25.75
CA ALA A 36 -42.09 9.67 -24.62
C ALA A 36 -41.72 8.22 -24.26
N ARG A 37 -42.71 7.30 -24.19
CA ARG A 37 -42.46 5.86 -23.99
C ARG A 37 -41.51 5.28 -25.04
N GLN A 38 -41.79 5.55 -26.31
CA GLN A 38 -40.97 5.02 -27.41
C GLN A 38 -39.53 5.54 -27.34
N TYR A 39 -39.34 6.82 -27.01
CA TYR A 39 -38.03 7.41 -26.81
C TYR A 39 -37.26 6.73 -25.67
N PHE A 40 -37.88 6.54 -24.51
CA PHE A 40 -37.21 5.88 -23.37
C PHE A 40 -36.85 4.42 -23.68
N ILE A 41 -37.73 3.68 -24.35
CA ILE A 41 -37.44 2.30 -24.78
C ILE A 41 -36.26 2.26 -25.77
N GLN A 42 -36.16 3.25 -26.67
CA GLN A 42 -35.03 3.33 -27.61
C GLN A 42 -33.71 3.62 -26.88
N VAL A 43 -33.72 4.57 -25.93
CA VAL A 43 -32.55 4.89 -25.11
C VAL A 43 -32.12 3.68 -24.29
N GLU A 44 -33.06 2.98 -23.65
CA GLU A 44 -32.78 1.77 -22.88
C GLU A 44 -32.18 0.66 -23.76
N LYS A 45 -32.76 0.42 -24.95
CA LYS A 45 -32.23 -0.57 -25.91
C LYS A 45 -30.82 -0.22 -26.38
N ALA A 46 -30.55 1.06 -26.66
CA ALA A 46 -29.22 1.52 -27.03
C ALA A 46 -28.24 1.39 -25.86
N TRP A 47 -28.70 1.65 -24.63
CA TRP A 47 -27.89 1.58 -23.42
C TRP A 47 -27.54 0.16 -22.99
N ASN A 48 -28.46 -0.79 -23.25
CA ASN A 48 -28.33 -2.22 -22.97
C ASN A 48 -27.85 -3.02 -24.19
N SER A 49 -27.38 -2.36 -25.24
CA SER A 49 -26.77 -3.08 -26.36
C SER A 49 -25.51 -3.81 -25.88
N PRO A 50 -25.22 -5.02 -26.39
CA PRO A 50 -24.03 -5.78 -26.01
C PRO A 50 -22.73 -4.96 -26.16
N GLU A 51 -22.65 -4.12 -27.19
CA GLU A 51 -21.52 -3.22 -27.44
C GLU A 51 -21.33 -2.17 -26.33
N MET A 52 -22.40 -1.50 -25.91
CA MET A 52 -22.33 -0.47 -24.86
C MET A 52 -22.02 -1.06 -23.49
N ILE A 53 -22.54 -2.26 -23.20
CA ILE A 53 -22.23 -2.99 -21.97
C ILE A 53 -20.75 -3.40 -21.96
N MET A 54 -20.26 -3.97 -23.06
CA MET A 54 -18.86 -4.37 -23.21
C MET A 54 -17.91 -3.18 -23.09
N GLN A 55 -18.23 -2.04 -23.71
CA GLN A 55 -17.41 -0.83 -23.61
C GLN A 55 -17.25 -0.33 -22.17
N ARG A 56 -18.32 -0.42 -21.36
CA ARG A 56 -18.24 -0.07 -19.92
C ARG A 56 -17.41 -1.07 -19.14
N ALA A 57 -17.62 -2.37 -19.39
CA ALA A 57 -16.84 -3.42 -18.74
C ALA A 57 -15.34 -3.24 -19.02
N LEU A 58 -14.97 -2.97 -20.27
CA LEU A 58 -13.59 -2.66 -20.66
C LEU A 58 -13.05 -1.40 -19.98
N LYS A 59 -13.85 -0.33 -19.90
CA LYS A 59 -13.43 0.91 -19.23
C LYS A 59 -13.17 0.68 -17.74
N ILE A 60 -14.02 -0.09 -17.08
CA ILE A 60 -13.85 -0.45 -15.66
C ILE A 60 -12.61 -1.33 -15.49
N ALA A 61 -12.46 -2.37 -16.30
CA ALA A 61 -11.29 -3.25 -16.27
C ALA A 61 -9.97 -2.47 -16.46
N ASN A 62 -9.92 -1.56 -17.44
CA ASN A 62 -8.75 -0.71 -17.67
C ASN A 62 -8.49 0.24 -16.51
N SER A 63 -9.53 0.81 -15.89
CA SER A 63 -9.35 1.67 -14.72
C SER A 63 -8.79 0.90 -13.51
N THR A 64 -9.22 -0.36 -13.31
CA THR A 64 -8.68 -1.22 -12.27
C THR A 64 -7.24 -1.67 -12.56
N ILE A 65 -6.91 -1.95 -13.83
CA ILE A 65 -5.53 -2.30 -14.23
C ILE A 65 -4.59 -1.12 -13.94
N ASN A 66 -4.95 0.09 -14.36
CA ASN A 66 -4.13 1.28 -14.11
C ASN A 66 -3.94 1.56 -12.60
N GLN A 67 -4.97 1.32 -11.78
CA GLN A 67 -4.88 1.45 -10.33
C GLN A 67 -3.96 0.38 -9.71
N LEU A 68 -4.02 -0.86 -10.21
CA LEU A 68 -3.14 -1.93 -9.74
C LEU A 68 -1.68 -1.71 -10.19
N GLU A 69 -1.45 -1.24 -11.41
CA GLU A 69 -0.10 -0.91 -11.92
C GLU A 69 0.55 0.23 -11.13
N THR A 70 -0.21 1.28 -10.83
CA THR A 70 0.27 2.40 -9.99
C THR A 70 0.57 1.99 -8.55
N GLN A 71 -0.09 0.95 -8.04
CA GLN A 71 0.22 0.38 -6.73
C GLN A 71 1.48 -0.51 -6.79
N ILE A 72 1.62 -1.33 -7.84
CA ILE A 72 2.79 -2.19 -8.07
C ILE A 72 4.08 -1.35 -8.23
N GLU A 73 4.03 -0.20 -8.91
CA GLU A 73 5.20 0.68 -9.03
C GLU A 73 5.65 1.29 -7.69
N LYS A 74 4.70 1.60 -6.79
CA LYS A 74 5.02 2.12 -5.45
C LYS A 74 5.61 1.03 -4.54
N ASP A 75 5.18 -0.21 -4.72
CA ASP A 75 5.60 -1.33 -3.87
C ASP A 75 6.86 -2.06 -4.39
N LYS A 76 7.20 -1.92 -5.69
CA LYS A 76 8.42 -2.48 -6.30
C LYS A 76 9.72 -2.17 -5.52
N PRO A 77 10.03 -0.92 -5.14
CA PRO A 77 11.26 -0.66 -4.39
C PRO A 77 11.23 -1.24 -2.97
N LYS A 78 10.05 -1.47 -2.39
CA LYS A 78 9.88 -1.93 -1.00
C LYS A 78 9.99 -3.45 -0.87
N VAL A 79 9.51 -4.21 -1.86
CA VAL A 79 9.47 -5.68 -1.84
C VAL A 79 10.80 -6.31 -2.26
N ILE A 80 11.48 -5.73 -3.26
CA ILE A 80 12.67 -6.35 -3.88
C ILE A 80 13.83 -6.55 -2.89
N PHE A 81 13.93 -5.76 -1.82
CA PHE A 81 15.05 -5.86 -0.86
C PHE A 81 14.70 -6.56 0.47
N ALA A 82 13.44 -6.51 0.92
CA ALA A 82 13.01 -7.24 2.10
C ALA A 82 13.17 -8.76 1.92
N ASP A 83 12.89 -9.26 0.70
CA ASP A 83 13.08 -10.66 0.34
C ASP A 83 14.55 -11.03 0.11
N ALA A 84 15.37 -10.14 -0.46
CA ALA A 84 16.80 -10.41 -0.69
C ALA A 84 17.60 -10.57 0.61
N VAL A 85 17.21 -9.85 1.67
CA VAL A 85 17.83 -9.94 3.01
C VAL A 85 17.19 -11.01 3.88
N ALA A 86 15.96 -11.44 3.58
CA ALA A 86 15.33 -12.58 4.24
C ALA A 86 16.11 -13.89 4.09
N THR A 87 16.84 -14.03 2.97
CA THR A 87 17.49 -15.29 2.59
C THR A 87 18.88 -15.48 3.17
N THR A 88 19.54 -14.43 3.68
CA THR A 88 20.88 -14.55 4.26
C THR A 88 20.80 -15.03 5.70
N LYS A 89 20.95 -16.34 5.89
CA LYS A 89 21.18 -16.99 7.21
C LYS A 89 22.47 -16.54 7.91
N THR A 90 23.28 -15.68 7.28
CA THR A 90 24.58 -15.25 7.75
C THR A 90 24.49 -13.94 8.54
N SER A 91 25.14 -13.91 9.70
CA SER A 91 25.26 -12.69 10.49
C SER A 91 26.35 -11.76 9.94
N ILE A 92 26.00 -10.49 9.72
CA ILE A 92 26.87 -9.47 9.12
C ILE A 92 27.34 -8.47 10.18
N LEU A 93 28.41 -7.74 9.90
CA LEU A 93 28.85 -6.68 10.81
C LEU A 93 27.91 -5.47 10.75
N VAL A 94 27.79 -4.73 11.85
CA VAL A 94 27.01 -3.47 11.89
C VAL A 94 27.50 -2.47 10.82
N GLY A 95 28.80 -2.44 10.55
CA GLY A 95 29.36 -1.61 9.47
C GLY A 95 28.91 -2.03 8.07
N GLU A 96 28.69 -3.32 7.83
CA GLU A 96 28.15 -3.83 6.56
C GLU A 96 26.67 -3.50 6.43
N LEU A 97 25.89 -3.65 7.51
CA LEU A 97 24.50 -3.20 7.55
C LEU A 97 24.37 -1.71 7.21
N ALA A 98 25.27 -0.86 7.72
CA ALA A 98 25.26 0.57 7.40
C ALA A 98 25.47 0.85 5.90
N LYS A 99 26.34 0.07 5.23
CA LYS A 99 26.56 0.20 3.78
C LYS A 99 25.31 -0.20 3.00
N ILE A 100 24.66 -1.29 3.42
CA ILE A 100 23.40 -1.77 2.83
C ILE A 100 22.30 -0.71 2.96
N ILE A 101 22.09 -0.16 4.17
CA ILE A 101 21.08 0.88 4.40
C ILE A 101 21.38 2.13 3.55
N LYS A 102 22.66 2.49 3.39
CA LYS A 102 23.08 3.60 2.52
C LYS A 102 22.77 3.34 1.04
N GLN A 103 22.97 2.12 0.56
CA GLN A 103 22.62 1.72 -0.80
C GLN A 103 21.11 1.81 -1.04
N ASN A 104 20.30 1.60 0.00
CA ASN A 104 18.84 1.72 -0.04
C ASN A 104 18.31 3.16 0.10
N GLY A 105 19.17 4.18 -0.07
CA GLY A 105 18.75 5.58 -0.14
C GLY A 105 18.74 6.34 1.18
N VAL A 106 19.01 5.67 2.31
CA VAL A 106 19.08 6.33 3.63
C VAL A 106 20.51 6.78 3.89
N ASN A 107 20.75 8.09 4.05
CA ASN A 107 22.09 8.65 4.23
C ASN A 107 22.68 8.39 5.64
N ILE A 108 23.01 7.13 5.92
CA ILE A 108 23.62 6.67 7.17
C ILE A 108 25.04 6.15 6.92
N GLY A 109 25.92 6.41 7.88
CA GLY A 109 27.28 5.85 7.91
C GLY A 109 27.47 4.97 9.14
N GLN A 110 28.53 4.16 9.15
CA GLN A 110 28.82 3.23 10.25
C GLN A 110 28.78 3.91 11.63
N ARG A 111 29.47 5.06 11.81
CA ARG A 111 29.49 5.77 13.10
C ARG A 111 28.09 6.23 13.53
N ARG A 112 27.29 6.75 12.59
CA ARG A 112 25.90 7.19 12.83
C ARG A 112 24.99 6.03 13.19
N LEU A 113 25.15 4.87 12.53
CA LEU A 113 24.37 3.68 12.85
C LEU A 113 24.69 3.16 14.25
N PHE A 114 25.98 3.08 14.62
CA PHE A 114 26.36 2.70 15.98
C PHE A 114 25.79 3.65 17.03
N GLU A 115 25.80 4.96 16.75
CA GLU A 115 25.21 5.96 17.63
C GLU A 115 23.69 5.78 17.76
N TRP A 116 22.98 5.65 16.64
CA TRP A 116 21.54 5.41 16.62
C TRP A 116 21.17 4.14 17.38
N LEU A 117 21.91 3.04 17.20
CA LEU A 117 21.68 1.78 17.91
C LEU A 117 21.85 1.93 19.43
N ARG A 118 22.82 2.74 19.89
CA ARG A 118 23.01 3.03 21.32
C ARG A 118 21.92 3.94 21.88
N GLN A 119 21.53 4.96 21.14
CA GLN A 119 20.47 5.90 21.54
C GLN A 119 19.11 5.20 21.64
N ASN A 120 18.83 4.26 20.74
CA ASN A 120 17.59 3.48 20.71
C ASN A 120 17.63 2.22 21.61
N GLY A 121 18.68 2.03 22.42
CA GLY A 121 18.76 0.94 23.39
C GLY A 121 19.02 -0.45 22.80
N PHE A 122 19.43 -0.54 21.53
CA PHE A 122 19.84 -1.81 20.93
C PHE A 122 21.26 -2.23 21.34
N LEU A 123 22.14 -1.25 21.53
CA LEU A 123 23.50 -1.43 22.00
C LEU A 123 23.73 -0.68 23.31
N ILE A 124 24.62 -1.19 24.14
CA ILE A 124 24.98 -0.56 25.42
C ILE A 124 25.74 0.74 25.16
N LYS A 125 25.24 1.83 25.76
CA LYS A 125 25.82 3.19 25.67
C LYS A 125 26.90 3.47 26.72
N ARG A 126 26.95 2.68 27.80
CA ARG A 126 27.90 2.87 28.90
C ARG A 126 29.31 2.63 28.40
N GLN A 127 30.20 3.60 28.61
CA GLN A 127 31.62 3.47 28.29
C GLN A 127 32.23 2.44 29.23
N GLY A 128 32.89 1.42 28.67
CA GLY A 128 33.45 0.29 29.40
C GLY A 128 33.61 -0.93 28.50
N VAL A 129 33.86 -2.09 29.11
CA VAL A 129 34.05 -3.37 28.42
C VAL A 129 32.84 -3.80 27.59
N ASP A 130 31.64 -3.38 28.00
CA ASP A 130 30.39 -3.71 27.31
C ASP A 130 29.97 -2.66 26.26
N TYR A 131 30.79 -1.65 26.00
CA TYR A 131 30.44 -0.62 25.03
C TYR A 131 30.24 -1.23 23.64
N ASN A 132 29.11 -0.89 23.00
CA ASN A 132 28.64 -1.50 21.74
C ASN A 132 28.22 -2.97 21.83
N MET A 133 28.12 -3.55 23.03
CA MET A 133 27.54 -4.89 23.16
C MET A 133 26.02 -4.82 23.03
N PRO A 134 25.37 -5.85 22.44
CA PRO A 134 23.92 -5.90 22.37
C PRO A 134 23.30 -5.88 23.77
N THR A 135 22.22 -5.12 23.93
CA THR A 135 21.44 -5.14 25.17
C THR A 135 20.68 -6.44 25.31
N GLN A 136 20.23 -6.77 26.52
CA GLN A 136 19.36 -7.92 26.76
C GLN A 136 18.11 -7.89 25.86
N TYR A 137 17.50 -6.72 25.69
CA TYR A 137 16.39 -6.49 24.76
C TYR A 137 16.70 -6.90 23.30
N SER A 138 17.90 -6.57 22.82
CA SER A 138 18.37 -6.95 21.49
C SER A 138 18.63 -8.46 21.36
N MET A 139 19.14 -9.08 22.42
CA MET A 139 19.45 -10.51 22.46
C MET A 139 18.18 -11.37 22.52
N GLU A 140 17.20 -11.00 23.35
CA GLU A 140 15.90 -11.69 23.46
C GLU A 140 15.10 -11.65 22.16
N ARG A 141 15.31 -10.60 21.36
CA ARG A 141 14.71 -10.48 20.02
C ARG A 141 15.54 -11.13 18.92
N GLU A 142 16.69 -11.70 19.25
CA GLU A 142 17.64 -12.34 18.32
C GLU A 142 18.07 -11.41 17.19
N LEU A 143 18.21 -10.11 17.48
CA LEU A 143 18.61 -9.12 16.48
C LEU A 143 20.13 -9.13 16.25
N PHE A 144 20.88 -9.61 17.23
CA PHE A 144 22.35 -9.63 17.21
C PHE A 144 22.92 -10.95 17.72
N GLU A 145 24.13 -11.23 17.28
CA GLU A 145 25.02 -12.28 17.76
C GLU A 145 26.35 -11.66 18.19
N ILE A 146 27.06 -12.30 19.12
CA ILE A 146 28.37 -11.85 19.58
C ILE A 146 29.43 -12.78 18.98
N LYS A 147 30.38 -12.21 18.23
CA LYS A 147 31.60 -12.91 17.83
C LYS A 147 32.70 -12.59 18.83
N GLU A 148 33.22 -13.62 19.49
CA GLU A 148 34.41 -13.51 20.33
C GLU A 148 35.67 -13.84 19.50
N THR A 149 36.71 -13.02 19.63
CA THR A 149 38.00 -13.21 18.97
C THR A 149 39.09 -13.16 20.03
N SER A 150 39.85 -14.24 20.17
CA SER A 150 41.02 -14.30 21.04
C SER A 150 42.21 -13.64 20.34
N ILE A 151 42.80 -12.65 21.01
CA ILE A 151 43.99 -11.93 20.56
C ILE A 151 45.11 -12.27 21.53
N THR A 152 46.07 -13.06 21.05
CA THR A 152 47.34 -13.35 21.73
C THR A 152 48.31 -12.21 21.50
N HIS A 153 48.76 -11.58 22.57
CA HIS A 153 49.80 -10.54 22.51
C HIS A 153 51.19 -11.17 22.59
N SER A 154 52.20 -10.45 22.09
CA SER A 154 53.62 -10.85 22.14
C SER A 154 54.15 -11.04 23.57
N ASP A 155 53.43 -10.52 24.57
CA ASP A 155 53.70 -10.61 26.00
C ASP A 155 53.00 -11.82 26.68
N GLY A 156 52.47 -12.76 25.89
CA GLY A 156 51.91 -14.03 26.38
C GLY A 156 50.50 -13.96 26.99
N HIS A 157 49.98 -12.76 27.28
CA HIS A 157 48.60 -12.60 27.72
C HIS A 157 47.60 -12.67 26.55
N THR A 158 46.42 -13.24 26.83
CA THR A 158 45.31 -13.34 25.87
C THR A 158 44.23 -12.33 26.23
N SER A 159 43.74 -11.60 25.22
CA SER A 159 42.60 -10.69 25.36
C SER A 159 41.45 -11.16 24.46
N ILE A 160 40.22 -11.09 24.97
CA ILE A 160 39.02 -11.48 24.22
C ILE A 160 38.34 -10.21 23.72
N SER A 161 38.28 -10.04 22.41
CA SER A 161 37.52 -8.97 21.77
C SER A 161 36.14 -9.49 21.37
N LYS A 162 35.08 -8.78 21.79
CA LYS A 162 33.69 -9.10 21.48
C LYS A 162 33.16 -8.13 20.44
N THR A 163 32.63 -8.64 19.34
CA THR A 163 32.10 -7.81 18.25
C THR A 163 30.62 -8.16 18.01
N PRO A 164 29.71 -7.17 18.01
CA PRO A 164 28.32 -7.40 17.65
C PRO A 164 28.18 -7.64 16.14
N LYS A 165 27.45 -8.69 15.79
CA LYS A 165 26.97 -8.97 14.44
C LYS A 165 25.45 -8.92 14.40
N VAL A 166 24.89 -8.52 13.28
CA VAL A 166 23.45 -8.44 13.05
C VAL A 166 22.99 -9.73 12.39
N THR A 167 22.03 -10.43 13.00
CA THR A 167 21.42 -11.65 12.45
C THR A 167 20.59 -11.34 11.20
N GLY A 168 20.20 -12.34 10.40
CA GLY A 168 19.29 -12.11 9.27
C GLY A 168 17.98 -11.42 9.69
N LYS A 169 17.43 -11.81 10.85
CA LYS A 169 16.26 -11.19 11.48
C LYS A 169 16.52 -9.74 11.89
N GLY A 170 17.69 -9.46 12.47
CA GLY A 170 18.12 -8.10 12.79
C GLY A 170 18.25 -7.22 11.56
N GLN A 171 18.79 -7.75 10.47
CA GLN A 171 18.97 -7.02 9.21
C GLN A 171 17.60 -6.58 8.67
N GLN A 172 16.65 -7.50 8.54
CA GLN A 172 15.26 -7.19 8.13
C GLN A 172 14.64 -6.12 9.04
N TYR A 173 14.78 -6.28 10.35
CA TYR A 173 14.21 -5.36 11.32
C TYR A 173 14.72 -3.94 11.13
N PHE A 174 16.04 -3.74 11.04
CA PHE A 174 16.63 -2.41 10.90
C PHE A 174 16.35 -1.81 9.52
N ILE A 175 16.43 -2.60 8.45
CA ILE A 175 16.12 -2.11 7.10
C ILE A 175 14.68 -1.60 7.03
N ASN A 176 13.72 -2.40 7.51
CA ASN A 176 12.31 -1.98 7.53
C ASN A 176 12.10 -0.75 8.42
N LYS A 177 12.81 -0.67 9.55
CA LYS A 177 12.76 0.49 10.45
C LYS A 177 13.23 1.77 9.75
N PHE A 178 14.34 1.73 9.02
CA PHE A 178 14.92 2.89 8.32
C PHE A 178 14.21 3.23 7.00
N LEU A 179 13.53 2.26 6.35
CA LEU A 179 12.73 2.50 5.14
C LEU A 179 11.29 2.97 5.43
N SER A 180 10.83 2.82 6.67
CA SER A 180 9.49 3.26 7.10
C SER A 180 9.50 4.62 7.81
N GLU A 181 10.68 5.19 8.04
CA GLU A 181 10.88 6.60 8.44
C GLU A 181 10.93 7.50 7.19
#